data_AF-A0A6A8FFB6-F1
#
_entry.id   AF-A0A6A8FFB6-F1
#
_cell.length_a   1.000
_cell.length_b   1.000
_cell.length_c   1.000
_cell.angle_alpha   90.00
_cell.angle_beta   90.00
_cell.angle_gamma   90.00
#
_symmetry.space_group_name_H-M   'P 1'
#
loop_
_entity.id
_entity.type
_entity.pdbx_description
1 polymer ?
#
loop_
_entity_poly.entity_id
_entity_poly.type
_entity_poly.pdbx_seq_one_letter_code
_entity_poly.pdbx_strand_id
1 'polypeptide(L)'
;MLNESNNWTHTWTGLDEKAKGQQVKYTVDELTKVKGYTTHVDNNDMGNLIVTNKYTPETTSISGEKVWDDKDNQDGKRPEKVSVNLLANGEKVKTLDVTSETNWKYEFKDLPKYDEGKKIEYTVTEDHVKDYTTDINGTTITNKYTPGETSATVTKNWDDNNNQDGKRPTEIKVELYQDGKATGKTAILNESNNWTHTWTGLDEKAKGQQVKYTVDELTKV
;
A
#
# COMPACT_ATOMS: atom_id res chain seq x y z
N MET A 1 38.55 6.20 1.69
CA MET A 1 37.11 5.97 1.95
C MET A 1 36.36 6.42 0.70
N LEU A 2 35.56 5.55 0.09
CA LEU A 2 34.73 5.90 -1.07
C LEU A 2 33.50 6.67 -0.60
N ASN A 3 33.11 7.73 -1.29
CA ASN A 3 31.94 8.56 -0.98
C ASN A 3 31.53 9.41 -2.18
N GLU A 4 30.44 10.17 -2.03
CA GLU A 4 29.93 11.04 -3.08
C GLU A 4 30.98 12.09 -3.55
N SER A 5 31.77 12.66 -2.65
CA SER A 5 32.75 13.70 -3.02
C SER A 5 33.93 13.18 -3.84
N ASN A 6 34.19 11.87 -3.86
CA ASN A 6 35.15 11.24 -4.75
C ASN A 6 34.51 10.36 -5.83
N ASN A 7 33.22 10.56 -6.09
CA ASN A 7 32.44 9.81 -7.06
C ASN A 7 32.53 8.29 -6.84
N TRP A 8 32.70 7.85 -5.60
CA TRP A 8 32.89 6.45 -5.23
C TRP A 8 34.10 5.77 -5.89
N THR A 9 35.17 6.52 -6.16
CA THR A 9 36.40 6.00 -6.79
C THR A 9 37.66 6.22 -5.95
N HIS A 10 38.64 5.33 -6.10
CA HIS A 10 39.97 5.47 -5.51
C HIS A 10 41.02 4.68 -6.32
N THR A 11 42.27 5.18 -6.33
CA THR A 11 43.40 4.53 -6.99
C THR A 11 44.58 4.44 -6.03
N TRP A 12 45.02 3.22 -5.73
CA TRP A 12 46.27 2.98 -5.01
C TRP A 12 47.46 3.08 -5.96
N THR A 13 48.55 3.72 -5.53
CA THR A 13 49.78 3.87 -6.31
C THR A 13 50.97 3.28 -5.55
N GLY A 14 52.03 2.94 -6.27
CA GLY A 14 53.26 2.38 -5.68
C GLY A 14 53.10 0.96 -5.13
N LEU A 15 52.25 0.15 -5.76
CA LEU A 15 52.09 -1.27 -5.44
C LEU A 15 53.12 -2.12 -6.18
N ASP A 16 53.74 -3.08 -5.49
CA ASP A 16 54.72 -3.98 -6.07
C ASP A 16 54.07 -5.01 -7.00
N GLU A 17 54.47 -5.04 -8.27
CA GLU A 17 54.00 -6.07 -9.22
C GLU A 17 54.50 -7.48 -8.84
N LYS A 18 55.66 -7.57 -8.18
CA LYS A 18 56.29 -8.83 -7.78
C LYS A 18 56.81 -8.81 -6.35
N ALA A 19 56.53 -9.87 -5.62
CA ALA A 19 57.12 -10.14 -4.31
C ALA A 19 58.00 -11.39 -4.42
N LYS A 20 59.29 -11.28 -4.08
CA LYS A 20 60.27 -12.39 -4.16
C LYS A 20 60.30 -13.07 -5.54
N GLY A 21 60.12 -12.30 -6.60
CA GLY A 21 60.14 -12.78 -7.99
C GLY A 21 58.82 -13.36 -8.52
N GLN A 22 57.78 -13.49 -7.70
CA GLN A 22 56.45 -13.98 -8.10
C GLN A 22 55.47 -12.83 -8.27
N GLN A 23 54.56 -12.91 -9.23
CA GLN A 23 53.52 -11.90 -9.45
C GLN A 23 52.57 -11.83 -8.24
N VAL A 24 52.28 -10.61 -7.78
CA VAL A 24 51.33 -10.37 -6.70
C VAL A 24 49.92 -10.24 -7.29
N LYS A 25 48.95 -10.95 -6.71
CA LYS A 25 47.52 -10.75 -7.00
C LYS A 25 46.92 -9.88 -5.91
N TYR A 26 46.42 -8.72 -6.30
CA TYR A 26 45.68 -7.82 -5.42
C TYR A 26 44.18 -8.08 -5.48
N THR A 27 43.51 -7.92 -4.35
CA THR A 27 42.05 -7.97 -4.22
C THR A 27 41.60 -6.86 -3.28
N VAL A 28 40.35 -6.43 -3.40
CA VAL A 28 39.71 -5.51 -2.45
C VAL A 28 38.59 -6.23 -1.71
N ASP A 29 38.33 -5.77 -0.49
CA ASP A 29 37.18 -6.18 0.32
C ASP A 29 36.51 -4.93 0.90
N GLU A 30 35.18 -4.94 0.95
CA GLU A 30 34.42 -3.90 1.65
C GLU A 30 34.44 -4.18 3.16
N LEU A 31 35.06 -3.27 3.92
CA LEU A 31 35.13 -3.40 5.39
C LEU A 31 33.83 -2.97 6.10
N THR A 32 33.02 -2.14 5.44
CA THR A 32 31.78 -1.60 6.00
C THR A 32 30.62 -2.52 5.69
N LYS A 33 29.93 -3.02 6.72
CA LYS A 33 28.69 -3.78 6.54
C LYS A 33 27.51 -2.83 6.38
N VAL A 34 26.99 -2.70 5.17
CA VAL A 34 25.80 -1.89 4.88
C VAL A 34 24.53 -2.71 5.16
N LYS A 35 23.69 -2.25 6.09
CA LYS A 35 22.45 -2.97 6.48
C LYS A 35 21.51 -3.09 5.27
N GLY A 36 21.03 -4.30 4.99
CA GLY A 36 20.08 -4.58 3.90
C GLY A 36 20.70 -4.76 2.52
N TYR A 37 22.04 -4.65 2.41
CA TYR A 37 22.77 -4.87 1.17
C TYR A 37 23.56 -6.17 1.23
N THR A 38 23.73 -6.80 0.07
CA THR A 38 24.71 -7.85 -0.18
C THR A 38 25.85 -7.32 -1.04
N THR A 39 27.08 -7.65 -0.69
CA THR A 39 28.29 -7.16 -1.39
C THR A 39 28.83 -8.23 -2.33
N HIS A 40 29.20 -7.83 -3.54
CA HIS A 40 29.96 -8.62 -4.49
C HIS A 40 31.17 -7.83 -4.95
N VAL A 41 32.34 -8.48 -5.04
CA VAL A 41 33.57 -7.85 -5.51
C VAL A 41 34.05 -8.54 -6.78
N ASP A 42 34.24 -7.76 -7.83
CA ASP A 42 34.94 -8.17 -9.04
C ASP A 42 36.42 -7.80 -8.92
N ASN A 43 37.27 -8.82 -8.81
CA ASN A 43 38.72 -8.71 -8.72
C ASN A 43 39.43 -9.23 -9.99
N ASN A 44 38.74 -9.24 -11.15
CA ASN A 44 39.28 -9.79 -12.40
C ASN A 44 40.36 -8.91 -13.03
N ASP A 45 40.26 -7.59 -12.90
CA ASP A 45 41.21 -6.63 -13.46
C ASP A 45 41.67 -5.63 -12.39
N MET A 46 42.97 -5.60 -12.10
CA MET A 46 43.56 -4.68 -11.12
C MET A 46 43.44 -3.21 -11.54
N GLY A 47 43.31 -2.93 -12.84
CA GLY A 47 43.02 -1.59 -13.35
C GLY A 47 41.57 -1.16 -13.14
N ASN A 48 40.67 -2.10 -12.82
CA ASN A 48 39.24 -1.86 -12.70
C ASN A 48 38.57 -2.82 -11.69
N LEU A 49 38.92 -2.66 -10.41
CA LEU A 49 38.28 -3.40 -9.32
C LEU A 49 36.91 -2.77 -9.02
N ILE A 50 35.85 -3.59 -9.01
CA ILE A 50 34.48 -3.12 -8.81
C ILE A 50 33.90 -3.76 -7.55
N VAL A 51 33.41 -2.92 -6.63
CA VAL A 51 32.60 -3.33 -5.48
C VAL A 51 31.15 -3.00 -5.78
N THR A 52 30.28 -4.01 -5.79
CA THR A 52 28.84 -3.86 -6.03
C THR A 52 28.07 -4.19 -4.76
N ASN A 53 27.30 -3.23 -4.26
CA ASN A 53 26.33 -3.46 -3.19
C ASN A 53 24.93 -3.56 -3.78
N LYS A 54 24.25 -4.69 -3.57
CA LYS A 54 22.86 -4.92 -4.00
C LYS A 54 21.89 -4.84 -2.83
N TYR A 55 20.96 -3.89 -2.85
CA TYR A 55 19.89 -3.79 -1.85
C TYR A 55 18.82 -4.85 -2.11
N THR A 56 18.33 -5.49 -1.05
CA THR A 56 17.09 -6.28 -1.12
C THR A 56 16.01 -5.54 -0.33
N PRO A 57 14.97 -4.98 -1.00
CA PRO A 57 13.92 -4.23 -0.34
C PRO A 57 13.23 -5.03 0.76
N GLU A 58 12.97 -4.37 1.90
CA GLU A 58 12.17 -4.95 2.96
C GLU A 58 10.73 -5.18 2.48
N THR A 59 10.17 -6.34 2.80
CA THR A 59 8.78 -6.68 2.54
C THR A 59 7.97 -6.83 3.83
N THR A 60 6.65 -6.79 3.71
CA THR A 60 5.68 -7.03 4.77
C THR A 60 4.50 -7.84 4.24
N SER A 61 3.57 -8.20 5.13
CA SER A 61 2.30 -8.82 4.78
C SER A 61 1.15 -8.16 5.54
N ILE A 62 -0.03 -8.17 4.92
CA ILE A 62 -1.27 -7.66 5.52
C ILE A 62 -2.27 -8.81 5.56
N SER A 63 -2.68 -9.18 6.76
CA SER A 63 -3.68 -10.23 7.00
C SER A 63 -4.92 -9.66 7.68
N GLY A 64 -6.07 -10.21 7.34
CA GLY A 64 -7.33 -9.83 7.94
C GLY A 64 -8.37 -10.94 7.84
N GLU A 65 -9.57 -10.63 8.32
CA GLU A 65 -10.70 -11.53 8.28
C GLU A 65 -12.00 -10.80 7.93
N LYS A 66 -12.91 -11.55 7.34
CA LYS A 66 -14.26 -11.15 6.99
C LYS A 66 -15.23 -11.74 7.99
N VAL A 67 -15.97 -10.87 8.66
CA VAL A 67 -17.01 -11.20 9.64
C VAL A 67 -18.39 -10.91 9.04
N TRP A 68 -19.34 -11.80 9.30
CA TRP A 68 -20.73 -11.68 8.88
C TRP A 68 -21.64 -11.46 10.09
N ASP A 69 -22.36 -10.33 10.11
CA ASP A 69 -23.44 -10.04 11.06
C ASP A 69 -24.80 -10.18 10.34
N ASP A 70 -25.20 -11.43 10.12
CA ASP A 70 -26.40 -11.80 9.35
C ASP A 70 -27.17 -12.97 9.97
N LYS A 71 -27.02 -13.16 11.29
CA LYS A 71 -27.66 -14.24 12.07
C LYS A 71 -27.40 -15.62 11.48
N ASP A 72 -26.13 -15.90 11.20
CA ASP A 72 -25.69 -17.15 10.56
C ASP A 72 -26.39 -17.41 9.23
N ASN A 73 -26.46 -16.37 8.39
CA ASN A 73 -27.07 -16.42 7.06
C ASN A 73 -28.55 -16.88 7.09
N GLN A 74 -29.33 -16.45 8.08
CA GLN A 74 -30.74 -16.84 8.26
C GLN A 74 -31.59 -16.70 6.99
N ASP A 75 -31.35 -15.64 6.21
CA ASP A 75 -32.11 -15.31 5.00
C ASP A 75 -31.49 -15.85 3.70
N GLY A 76 -30.37 -16.57 3.79
CA GLY A 76 -29.67 -17.16 2.65
C GLY A 76 -29.16 -16.13 1.64
N LYS A 77 -28.81 -14.92 2.09
CA LYS A 77 -28.36 -13.80 1.24
C LYS A 77 -26.86 -13.57 1.22
N ARG A 78 -26.11 -14.23 2.10
CA ARG A 78 -24.65 -14.16 2.10
C ARG A 78 -24.10 -14.64 0.75
N PRO A 79 -23.27 -13.83 0.05
CA PRO A 79 -22.64 -14.27 -1.19
C PRO A 79 -21.60 -15.36 -0.94
N GLU A 80 -21.26 -16.11 -1.99
CA GLU A 80 -20.22 -17.15 -1.91
C GLU A 80 -18.81 -16.57 -1.72
N LYS A 81 -18.60 -15.33 -2.16
CA LYS A 81 -17.33 -14.60 -2.06
C LYS A 81 -17.53 -13.10 -1.90
N VAL A 82 -16.51 -12.43 -1.41
CA VAL A 82 -16.34 -10.97 -1.45
C VAL A 82 -14.98 -10.63 -2.04
N SER A 83 -14.87 -9.46 -2.68
CA SER A 83 -13.60 -8.99 -3.24
C SER A 83 -13.00 -7.91 -2.33
N VAL A 84 -11.89 -8.25 -1.66
CA VAL A 84 -11.15 -7.35 -0.78
C VAL A 84 -10.01 -6.72 -1.56
N ASN A 85 -9.94 -5.40 -1.55
CA ASN A 85 -8.90 -4.62 -2.21
C ASN A 85 -7.86 -4.16 -1.20
N LEU A 86 -6.58 -4.29 -1.54
CA LEU A 86 -5.46 -3.69 -0.81
C LEU A 86 -5.09 -2.36 -1.47
N LEU A 87 -5.04 -1.31 -0.67
CA LEU A 87 -4.61 0.02 -1.08
C LEU A 87 -3.24 0.33 -0.47
N ALA A 88 -2.31 0.85 -1.27
CA ALA A 88 -1.03 1.42 -0.86
C ALA A 88 -1.11 2.94 -1.00
N ASN A 89 -1.02 3.68 0.11
CA ASN A 89 -1.14 5.14 0.11
C ASN A 89 -2.43 5.67 -0.59
N GLY A 90 -3.51 4.89 -0.55
CA GLY A 90 -4.78 5.21 -1.22
C GLY A 90 -4.90 4.69 -2.66
N GLU A 91 -3.84 4.14 -3.26
CA GLU A 91 -3.88 3.52 -4.59
C GLU A 91 -4.17 2.01 -4.49
N LYS A 92 -5.14 1.51 -5.26
CA LYS A 92 -5.46 0.08 -5.30
C LYS A 92 -4.35 -0.72 -6.00
N VAL A 93 -3.65 -1.60 -5.26
CA VAL A 93 -2.50 -2.37 -5.77
C VAL A 93 -2.79 -3.87 -5.95
N LYS A 94 -3.71 -4.44 -5.18
CA LYS A 94 -4.09 -5.87 -5.27
C LYS A 94 -5.57 -6.05 -4.92
N THR A 95 -6.15 -7.16 -5.38
CA THR A 95 -7.48 -7.65 -4.97
C THR A 95 -7.39 -9.14 -4.68
N LEU A 96 -8.13 -9.60 -3.67
CA LEU A 96 -8.33 -11.01 -3.36
C LEU A 96 -9.82 -11.32 -3.22
N ASP A 97 -10.23 -12.44 -3.81
CA ASP A 97 -11.52 -13.04 -3.50
C ASP A 97 -11.40 -13.83 -2.19
N VAL A 98 -12.28 -13.53 -1.24
CA VAL A 98 -12.34 -14.17 0.08
C VAL A 98 -13.61 -15.00 0.15
N THR A 99 -13.47 -16.26 0.53
CA THR A 99 -14.57 -17.25 0.51
C THR A 99 -14.62 -18.02 1.83
N SER A 100 -15.62 -18.88 1.98
CA SER A 100 -15.70 -19.82 3.11
C SER A 100 -14.58 -20.87 3.11
N GLU A 101 -13.97 -21.18 1.97
CA GLU A 101 -12.87 -22.17 1.86
C GLU A 101 -11.63 -21.74 2.63
N THR A 102 -11.37 -20.43 2.70
CA THR A 102 -10.28 -19.85 3.50
C THR A 102 -10.73 -19.48 4.92
N ASN A 103 -11.90 -19.97 5.35
CA ASN A 103 -12.57 -19.56 6.58
C ASN A 103 -12.75 -18.03 6.67
N TRP A 104 -13.05 -17.38 5.54
CA TRP A 104 -13.21 -15.93 5.45
C TRP A 104 -11.97 -15.13 5.88
N LYS A 105 -10.78 -15.73 5.82
CA LYS A 105 -9.49 -15.07 6.10
C LYS A 105 -8.75 -14.79 4.80
N TYR A 106 -7.93 -13.74 4.82
CA TYR A 106 -7.12 -13.34 3.68
C TYR A 106 -5.74 -12.82 4.12
N GLU A 107 -4.77 -12.93 3.22
CA GLU A 107 -3.41 -12.48 3.43
C GLU A 107 -2.78 -11.99 2.12
N PHE A 108 -2.26 -10.76 2.12
CA PHE A 108 -1.44 -10.21 1.06
C PHE A 108 0.03 -10.32 1.46
N LYS A 109 0.81 -11.11 0.70
CA LYS A 109 2.24 -11.35 0.96
C LYS A 109 3.15 -10.52 0.06
N ASP A 110 4.43 -10.46 0.47
CA ASP A 110 5.54 -9.88 -0.29
C ASP A 110 5.27 -8.45 -0.74
N LEU A 111 4.71 -7.65 0.17
CA LEU A 111 4.38 -6.25 -0.08
C LEU A 111 5.60 -5.38 0.21
N PRO A 112 5.99 -4.43 -0.66
CA PRO A 112 7.03 -3.47 -0.33
C PRO A 112 6.71 -2.74 0.98
N LYS A 113 7.69 -2.57 1.86
CA LYS A 113 7.49 -1.84 3.12
C LYS A 113 7.63 -0.32 2.95
N TYR A 114 8.39 0.09 1.95
CA TYR A 114 8.71 1.49 1.68
C TYR A 114 8.52 1.80 0.19
N ASP A 115 8.09 3.03 -0.08
CA ASP A 115 8.04 3.67 -1.38
C ASP A 115 8.77 5.01 -1.28
N GLU A 116 9.73 5.26 -2.17
CA GLU A 116 10.62 6.44 -2.14
C GLU A 116 11.25 6.75 -0.76
N GLY A 117 11.54 5.69 0.02
CA GLY A 117 12.10 5.80 1.36
C GLY A 117 11.10 6.16 2.46
N LYS A 118 9.82 6.40 2.15
CA LYS A 118 8.73 6.54 3.13
C LYS A 118 8.00 5.21 3.32
N LYS A 119 7.54 4.96 4.54
CA LYS A 119 6.77 3.74 4.84
C LYS A 119 5.42 3.82 4.11
N ILE A 120 5.05 2.73 3.44
CA ILE A 120 3.74 2.64 2.78
C ILE A 120 2.65 2.42 3.83
N GLU A 121 1.59 3.22 3.77
CA GLU A 121 0.39 2.98 4.56
C GLU A 121 -0.56 2.07 3.79
N TYR A 122 -0.82 0.89 4.35
CA TYR A 122 -1.69 -0.11 3.75
C TYR A 122 -3.06 -0.10 4.41
N THR A 123 -4.11 0.01 3.60
CA THR A 123 -5.51 -0.11 4.04
C THR A 123 -6.25 -1.11 3.17
N VAL A 124 -7.43 -1.54 3.61
CA VAL A 124 -8.30 -2.44 2.86
C VAL A 124 -9.64 -1.80 2.59
N THR A 125 -10.24 -2.16 1.46
CA THR A 125 -11.65 -1.86 1.13
C THR A 125 -12.32 -3.13 0.62
N GLU A 126 -13.64 -3.12 0.56
CA GLU A 126 -14.41 -4.19 -0.04
C GLU A 126 -15.25 -3.63 -1.19
N ASP A 127 -15.33 -4.37 -2.29
CA ASP A 127 -16.30 -4.07 -3.34
C ASP A 127 -17.73 -4.20 -2.79
N HIS A 128 -18.63 -3.32 -3.20
CA HIS A 128 -20.00 -3.28 -2.67
C HIS A 128 -20.68 -4.66 -2.68
N VAL A 129 -21.20 -5.04 -1.50
CA VAL A 129 -22.02 -6.25 -1.32
C VAL A 129 -23.47 -5.84 -1.15
N LYS A 130 -24.29 -6.28 -2.10
CA LYS A 130 -25.73 -5.98 -2.14
C LYS A 130 -26.43 -6.39 -0.85
N ASP A 131 -27.32 -5.54 -0.33
CA ASP A 131 -28.11 -5.72 0.90
C ASP A 131 -27.26 -5.84 2.18
N TYR A 132 -25.99 -5.42 2.13
CA TYR A 132 -25.09 -5.37 3.28
C TYR A 132 -24.49 -3.98 3.48
N THR A 133 -24.34 -3.61 4.74
CA THR A 133 -23.57 -2.46 5.21
C THR A 133 -22.20 -2.93 5.68
N THR A 134 -21.15 -2.34 5.13
CA THR A 134 -19.74 -2.66 5.45
C THR A 134 -19.21 -1.72 6.52
N ASP A 135 -18.51 -2.30 7.50
CA ASP A 135 -17.68 -1.62 8.49
C ASP A 135 -16.25 -2.17 8.42
N ILE A 136 -15.25 -1.29 8.45
CA ILE A 136 -13.84 -1.67 8.33
C ILE A 136 -13.09 -1.13 9.53
N ASN A 137 -12.55 -2.06 10.34
CA ASN A 137 -11.72 -1.73 11.50
C ASN A 137 -10.34 -2.37 11.35
N GLY A 138 -9.36 -1.55 10.96
CA GLY A 138 -8.03 -2.04 10.57
C GLY A 138 -8.14 -2.97 9.35
N THR A 139 -7.88 -4.26 9.55
CA THR A 139 -8.00 -5.29 8.51
C THR A 139 -9.21 -6.22 8.72
N THR A 140 -10.01 -6.01 9.76
CA THR A 140 -11.27 -6.75 9.94
C THR A 140 -12.37 -6.03 9.17
N ILE A 141 -13.01 -6.76 8.26
CA ILE A 141 -14.15 -6.27 7.47
C ILE A 141 -15.39 -6.95 8.01
N THR A 142 -16.37 -6.18 8.48
CA THR A 142 -17.65 -6.70 8.96
C THR A 142 -18.75 -6.30 7.98
N ASN A 143 -19.50 -7.29 7.48
CA ASN A 143 -20.73 -7.01 6.74
C ASN A 143 -21.94 -7.35 7.59
N LYS A 144 -22.78 -6.35 7.82
CA LYS A 144 -24.08 -6.51 8.47
C LYS A 144 -25.18 -6.57 7.43
N TYR A 145 -26.05 -7.57 7.51
CA TYR A 145 -27.17 -7.69 6.59
C TYR A 145 -28.21 -6.59 6.87
N THR A 146 -28.43 -5.74 5.88
CA THR A 146 -29.29 -4.55 5.93
C THR A 146 -30.12 -4.48 4.64
N PRO A 147 -31.24 -5.22 4.55
CA PRO A 147 -32.03 -5.30 3.32
C PRO A 147 -32.40 -3.92 2.75
N GLY A 148 -32.01 -3.65 1.50
CA GLY A 148 -32.26 -2.38 0.82
C GLY A 148 -31.36 -1.20 1.21
N GLU A 149 -30.45 -1.37 2.18
CA GLU A 149 -29.47 -0.37 2.60
C GLU A 149 -28.03 -0.88 2.43
N THR A 150 -27.11 0.04 2.19
CA THR A 150 -25.68 -0.26 2.07
C THR A 150 -24.80 0.87 2.63
N SER A 151 -23.49 0.78 2.38
CA SER A 151 -22.46 1.76 2.70
C SER A 151 -21.69 2.21 1.47
N ALA A 152 -21.07 3.39 1.55
CA ALA A 152 -20.12 3.89 0.56
C ALA A 152 -18.81 4.29 1.25
N THR A 153 -17.70 3.71 0.79
CA THR A 153 -16.35 4.02 1.28
C THR A 153 -15.63 4.91 0.28
N VAL A 154 -14.99 5.97 0.77
CA VAL A 154 -14.13 6.86 0.01
C VAL A 154 -12.72 6.80 0.57
N THR A 155 -11.73 6.83 -0.31
CA THR A 155 -10.32 6.98 0.05
C THR A 155 -9.69 8.04 -0.85
N LYS A 156 -8.93 8.98 -0.28
CA LYS A 156 -8.17 9.94 -1.07
C LYS A 156 -6.80 9.37 -1.41
N ASN A 157 -6.51 9.27 -2.71
CA ASN A 157 -5.18 9.00 -3.23
C ASN A 157 -4.43 10.33 -3.46
N TRP A 158 -3.19 10.42 -3.01
CA TRP A 158 -2.31 11.57 -3.23
C TRP A 158 -1.16 11.17 -4.16
N ASP A 159 -1.27 11.58 -5.43
CA ASP A 159 -0.23 11.39 -6.44
C ASP A 159 0.66 12.64 -6.53
N ASP A 160 1.58 12.77 -5.58
CA ASP A 160 2.43 13.96 -5.39
C ASP A 160 3.88 13.62 -4.96
N ASN A 161 4.37 12.45 -5.39
CA ASN A 161 5.69 11.90 -5.02
C ASN A 161 5.94 11.98 -3.50
N ASN A 162 5.03 11.37 -2.73
CA ASN A 162 5.09 11.36 -1.28
C ASN A 162 5.18 12.79 -0.67
N ASN A 163 4.46 13.76 -1.24
CA ASN A 163 4.50 15.17 -0.84
C ASN A 163 5.92 15.77 -0.84
N GLN A 164 6.71 15.48 -1.88
CA GLN A 164 8.09 15.96 -2.04
C GLN A 164 8.19 17.49 -1.91
N ASP A 165 7.22 18.22 -2.47
CA ASP A 165 7.20 19.68 -2.50
C ASP A 165 6.53 20.32 -1.26
N GLY A 166 6.00 19.52 -0.34
CA GLY A 166 5.34 20.01 0.87
C GLY A 166 4.07 20.83 0.61
N LYS A 167 3.38 20.58 -0.50
CA LYS A 167 2.16 21.32 -0.92
C LYS A 167 0.85 20.63 -0.55
N ARG A 168 0.89 19.36 -0.12
CA ARG A 168 -0.30 18.63 0.29
C ARG A 168 -1.00 19.33 1.46
N PRO A 169 -2.32 19.61 1.36
CA PRO A 169 -3.08 20.16 2.48
C PRO A 169 -3.12 19.14 3.63
N THR A 170 -3.34 19.61 4.86
CA THR A 170 -3.44 18.73 6.03
C THR A 170 -4.74 17.94 6.09
N GLU A 171 -5.78 18.45 5.43
CA GLU A 171 -7.09 17.82 5.34
C GLU A 171 -7.84 18.29 4.10
N ILE A 172 -8.81 17.49 3.64
CA ILE A 172 -9.77 17.87 2.61
C ILE A 172 -11.19 17.53 3.07
N LYS A 173 -12.18 18.19 2.49
CA LYS A 173 -13.60 17.89 2.71
C LYS A 173 -14.22 17.32 1.44
N VAL A 174 -14.95 16.22 1.60
CA VAL A 174 -15.69 15.55 0.52
C VAL A 174 -17.16 15.45 0.86
N GLU A 175 -18.01 15.33 -0.16
CA GLU A 175 -19.46 15.15 -0.01
C GLU A 175 -19.97 14.00 -0.89
N LEU A 176 -20.87 13.20 -0.33
CA LEU A 176 -21.56 12.14 -1.05
C LEU A 176 -22.73 12.71 -1.87
N TYR A 177 -22.85 12.26 -3.11
CA TYR A 177 -23.91 12.62 -4.05
C TYR A 177 -24.74 11.39 -4.39
N GLN A 178 -26.04 11.59 -4.51
CA GLN A 178 -27.03 10.59 -4.87
C GLN A 178 -27.70 11.01 -6.18
N ASP A 179 -27.54 10.21 -7.24
CA ASP A 179 -28.06 10.48 -8.59
C ASP A 179 -27.72 11.91 -9.08
N GLY A 180 -26.49 12.35 -8.80
CA GLY A 180 -25.98 13.67 -9.16
C GLY A 180 -26.46 14.82 -8.26
N LYS A 181 -27.15 14.54 -7.15
CA LYS A 181 -27.57 15.55 -6.17
C LYS A 181 -26.81 15.41 -4.86
N ALA A 182 -26.37 16.53 -4.31
CA ALA A 182 -25.72 16.59 -3.00
C ALA A 182 -26.63 16.01 -1.91
N THR A 183 -26.10 15.13 -1.07
CA THR A 183 -26.85 14.50 0.03
C THR A 183 -26.75 15.30 1.34
N GLY A 184 -25.81 16.23 1.45
CA GLY A 184 -25.42 16.87 2.70
C GLY A 184 -24.54 16.00 3.61
N LYS A 185 -24.32 14.73 3.27
CA LYS A 185 -23.40 13.85 4.00
C LYS A 185 -21.97 14.18 3.58
N THR A 186 -21.22 14.80 4.49
CA THR A 186 -19.84 15.22 4.27
C THR A 186 -18.87 14.45 5.16
N ALA A 187 -17.59 14.39 4.75
CA ALA A 187 -16.51 13.84 5.54
C ALA A 187 -15.25 14.71 5.41
N ILE A 188 -14.45 14.78 6.47
CA ILE A 188 -13.12 15.38 6.46
C ILE A 188 -12.12 14.22 6.41
N LEU A 189 -11.27 14.22 5.39
CA LEU A 189 -10.21 13.22 5.18
C LEU A 189 -8.87 13.84 5.55
N ASN A 190 -8.08 13.14 6.36
CA ASN A 190 -6.76 13.58 6.79
C ASN A 190 -5.92 12.37 7.24
N GLU A 191 -4.68 12.63 7.69
CA GLU A 191 -3.77 11.56 8.11
C GLU A 191 -4.32 10.72 9.29
N SER A 192 -5.09 11.32 10.21
CA SER A 192 -5.58 10.62 11.40
C SER A 192 -6.63 9.55 11.11
N ASN A 193 -7.30 9.65 9.95
CA ASN A 193 -8.23 8.64 9.47
C ASN A 193 -7.73 7.93 8.22
N ASN A 194 -6.42 7.91 7.98
CA ASN A 194 -5.80 7.28 6.82
C ASN A 194 -6.45 7.74 5.49
N TRP A 195 -6.91 8.99 5.45
CA TRP A 195 -7.59 9.58 4.31
C TRP A 195 -8.81 8.78 3.81
N THR A 196 -9.47 8.04 4.70
CA THR A 196 -10.60 7.15 4.38
C THR A 196 -11.83 7.43 5.24
N HIS A 197 -13.02 7.20 4.68
CA HIS A 197 -14.29 7.31 5.39
C HIS A 197 -15.36 6.40 4.78
N THR A 198 -16.28 5.92 5.62
CA THR A 198 -17.42 5.10 5.19
C THR A 198 -18.73 5.71 5.68
N TRP A 199 -19.62 6.08 4.75
CA TRP A 199 -21.00 6.42 5.07
C TRP A 199 -21.86 5.16 5.09
N THR A 200 -22.78 5.05 6.04
CA THR A 200 -23.71 3.92 6.19
C THR A 200 -25.17 4.38 6.05
N GLY A 201 -26.10 3.41 5.98
CA GLY A 201 -27.54 3.68 5.86
C GLY A 201 -27.87 4.41 4.58
N LEU A 202 -27.37 3.90 3.45
CA LEU A 202 -27.60 4.42 2.11
C LEU A 202 -28.62 3.54 1.39
N ASP A 203 -29.74 4.09 0.98
CA ASP A 203 -30.73 3.34 0.21
C ASP A 203 -30.12 2.84 -1.11
N GLU A 204 -30.24 1.55 -1.39
CA GLU A 204 -29.82 0.99 -2.68
C GLU A 204 -30.79 1.36 -3.82
N LYS A 205 -32.05 1.67 -3.47
CA LYS A 205 -33.11 1.98 -4.42
C LYS A 205 -33.95 3.18 -4.00
N ALA A 206 -34.27 4.04 -4.97
CA ALA A 206 -35.23 5.12 -4.83
C ALA A 206 -36.32 4.96 -5.89
N LYS A 207 -37.59 4.96 -5.46
CA LYS A 207 -38.76 4.78 -6.35
C LYS A 207 -38.66 3.52 -7.25
N GLY A 208 -38.08 2.44 -6.70
CA GLY A 208 -37.93 1.16 -7.39
C GLY A 208 -36.73 1.05 -8.34
N GLN A 209 -35.98 2.12 -8.57
CA GLN A 209 -34.76 2.13 -9.40
C GLN A 209 -33.52 2.12 -8.52
N GLN A 210 -32.45 1.47 -8.97
CA GLN A 210 -31.16 1.49 -8.27
C GLN A 210 -30.59 2.91 -8.27
N VAL A 211 -30.08 3.31 -7.11
CA VAL A 211 -29.46 4.61 -6.89
C VAL A 211 -27.98 4.56 -7.27
N LYS A 212 -27.48 5.63 -7.89
CA LYS A 212 -26.04 5.82 -8.13
C LYS A 212 -25.46 6.79 -7.11
N TYR A 213 -24.44 6.34 -6.38
CA TYR A 213 -23.66 7.20 -5.50
C TYR A 213 -22.34 7.64 -6.16
N THR A 214 -21.96 8.90 -5.97
CA THR A 214 -20.67 9.49 -6.35
C THR A 214 -20.15 10.37 -5.23
N VAL A 215 -18.88 10.80 -5.28
CA VAL A 215 -18.28 11.69 -4.28
C VAL A 215 -17.62 12.85 -5.00
N ASP A 216 -17.82 14.06 -4.48
CA ASP A 216 -17.13 15.26 -4.94
C ASP A 216 -16.24 15.85 -3.83
N GLU A 217 -15.08 16.38 -4.22
CA GLU A 217 -14.17 17.11 -3.34
C GLU A 217 -14.59 18.58 -3.28
N LEU A 218 -14.83 19.10 -2.07
CA LEU A 218 -15.30 20.45 -1.84
C LEU A 218 -14.16 21.45 -1.57
N THR A 219 -13.02 20.96 -1.09
CA THR A 219 -11.84 21.80 -0.86
C THR A 219 -11.26 22.23 -2.21
N LYS A 220 -11.18 23.54 -2.44
CA LYS A 220 -10.36 24.08 -3.54
C LYS A 220 -8.93 24.20 -3.03
N VAL A 221 -8.06 23.35 -3.53
CA VAL A 221 -6.61 23.36 -3.26
C VAL A 221 -5.92 24.32 -4.21
#